data_AF-A0A537VY24-F1
#
_entry.id   AF-A0A537VY24-F1
#
_cell.length_a   1.000
_cell.length_b   1.000
_cell.length_c   1.000
_cell.angle_alpha   90.00
_cell.angle_beta   90.00
_cell.angle_gamma   90.00
#
_symmetry.space_group_name_H-M   'P 1'
#
loop_
_entity.id
_entity.type
_entity.pdbx_description
1 polymer ?
#
loop_
_entity_poly.entity_id
_entity_poly.type
_entity_poly.pdbx_seq_one_letter_code
_entity_poly.pdbx_strand_id
1 'polypeptide(L)'
;MLITIPGRKTGLLRTTPVTLCEDAGRRGVISPFGEVHWVRNLRAAGRATISLGRSREELTAIELGPEEAAGFIRDVLAPQARRSPLGAWFVRAVDKIDIDRPEQAVTGRPVFELHPLAGSAVPSGGVHTGLSSGGRQHKSGPGGLTRST
;
A
#
# COMPACT_ATOMS: atom_id res chain seq x y z
N MET A 1 -3.70 -1.31 9.66
CA MET A 1 -2.53 -0.43 9.87
C MET A 1 -2.97 0.75 10.74
N LEU A 2 -2.08 1.50 11.39
CA LEU A 2 -2.46 2.68 12.19
C LEU A 2 -1.91 3.96 11.57
N ILE A 3 -2.75 5.00 11.45
CA ILE A 3 -2.33 6.36 11.10
C ILE A 3 -2.38 7.25 12.34
N THR A 4 -1.33 8.03 12.57
CA THR A 4 -1.23 8.99 13.67
C THR A 4 -1.06 10.39 13.12
N ILE A 5 -1.96 11.30 13.49
CA ILE A 5 -2.06 12.65 12.91
C ILE A 5 -2.19 13.68 14.04
N PRO A 6 -1.47 14.81 13.99
CA PRO A 6 -1.72 15.94 14.88
C PRO A 6 -3.17 16.44 14.78
N GLY A 7 -3.84 16.61 15.92
CA GLY A 7 -5.20 17.13 15.96
C GLY A 7 -5.24 18.59 15.52
N ARG A 8 -6.04 18.93 14.50
CA ARG A 8 -6.06 20.29 13.90
C ARG A 8 -6.38 21.43 14.87
N LYS A 9 -7.05 21.15 15.99
CA LYS A 9 -7.42 22.16 17.00
C LYS A 9 -6.45 22.20 18.18
N THR A 10 -5.82 21.07 18.51
CA THR A 10 -5.12 20.88 19.79
C THR A 10 -3.64 20.52 19.63
N GLY A 11 -3.18 20.18 18.42
CA GLY A 11 -1.86 19.61 18.17
C GLY A 11 -1.67 18.17 18.65
N LEU A 12 -2.42 17.73 19.68
CA LEU A 12 -2.34 16.37 20.23
C LEU A 12 -2.45 15.28 19.16
N LEU A 13 -1.53 14.33 19.18
CA LEU A 13 -1.50 13.19 18.27
C LEU A 13 -2.74 12.31 18.47
N ARG A 14 -3.40 11.95 17.36
CA ARG A 14 -4.57 11.07 17.33
C ARG A 14 -4.29 9.90 16.41
N THR A 15 -4.52 8.69 16.91
CA THR A 15 -4.29 7.45 16.18
C THR A 15 -5.61 6.82 15.76
N THR A 16 -5.69 6.33 14.53
CA THR A 16 -6.88 5.68 13.98
C THR A 16 -6.46 4.50 13.09
N PRO A 17 -7.15 3.35 13.13
CA PRO A 17 -6.91 2.29 12.17
C PRO A 17 -7.37 2.71 10.77
N VAL A 18 -6.54 2.44 9.77
CA VAL A 18 -6.84 2.67 8.35
C VAL A 18 -6.33 1.50 7.50
N THR A 19 -6.93 1.37 6.32
CA THR A 19 -6.45 0.51 5.23
C THR A 19 -5.46 1.31 4.38
N LEU A 20 -4.23 0.80 4.25
CA LEU A 20 -3.27 1.32 3.26
C LEU A 20 -3.56 0.67 1.92
N CYS A 21 -3.64 1.48 0.88
CA CYS A 21 -3.73 1.03 -0.51
C CYS A 21 -2.36 1.23 -1.15
N GLU A 22 -1.77 0.18 -1.71
CA GLU A 22 -0.44 0.20 -2.32
C GLU A 22 -0.34 -0.72 -3.55
N ASP A 23 0.04 -0.12 -4.68
CA ASP A 23 0.29 -0.79 -5.95
C ASP A 23 1.23 0.07 -6.81
N ALA A 24 2.09 -0.57 -7.60
CA ALA A 24 3.02 0.09 -8.51
C ALA A 24 3.82 1.27 -7.88
N GLY A 25 4.19 1.17 -6.60
CA GLY A 25 4.96 2.20 -5.88
C GLY A 25 4.14 3.43 -5.44
N ARG A 26 2.84 3.48 -5.77
CA ARG A 26 1.91 4.48 -5.25
C ARG A 26 1.25 3.94 -3.99
N ARG A 27 1.00 4.83 -3.03
CA ARG A 27 0.35 4.47 -1.77
C ARG A 27 -0.58 5.55 -1.28
N GLY A 28 -1.64 5.16 -0.58
CA GLY A 28 -2.65 6.10 -0.14
C GLY A 28 -3.65 5.51 0.84
N VAL A 29 -4.50 6.38 1.38
CA VAL A 29 -5.60 6.03 2.26
C VAL A 29 -6.90 6.61 1.72
N ILE A 30 -7.98 5.86 1.89
CA ILE A 30 -9.33 6.27 1.48
C ILE A 30 -10.19 6.33 2.73
N SER A 31 -11.03 7.36 2.85
CA SER A 31 -12.02 7.45 3.92
C SER A 31 -13.37 6.90 3.45
N PRO A 32 -13.70 5.61 3.72
CA PRO A 32 -14.99 5.04 3.32
C PRO A 32 -16.18 5.74 4.00
N PHE A 33 -15.94 6.38 5.15
CA PHE A 33 -16.94 7.09 5.95
C PHE A 33 -16.93 8.61 5.71
N GLY A 34 -16.25 9.08 4.66
CA GLY A 34 -16.24 10.46 4.25
C GLY A 34 -15.52 11.41 5.22
N GLU A 35 -16.13 12.57 5.47
CA GLU A 35 -15.57 13.63 6.31
C GLU A 35 -15.60 13.27 7.80
N VAL A 36 -14.65 12.44 8.24
CA VAL A 36 -14.46 12.06 9.65
C VAL A 36 -13.34 12.85 10.33
N HIS A 37 -13.11 12.61 11.62
CA HIS A 37 -12.15 13.41 12.40
C HIS A 37 -10.72 13.33 11.86
N TRP A 38 -10.27 12.12 11.50
CA TRP A 38 -8.90 11.93 11.01
C TRP A 38 -8.69 12.60 9.65
N VAL A 39 -9.69 12.59 8.75
CA VAL A 39 -9.65 13.29 7.45
C VAL A 39 -9.40 14.78 7.65
N ARG A 40 -10.22 15.42 8.49
CA ARG A 40 -10.08 16.86 8.76
C ARG A 40 -8.75 17.20 9.41
N ASN A 41 -8.21 16.29 10.23
CA ASN A 41 -6.90 16.48 10.83
C ASN A 41 -5.79 16.32 9.78
N LEU A 42 -5.88 15.32 8.91
CA LEU A 42 -4.88 15.04 7.87
C LEU A 42 -4.79 16.20 6.88
N ARG A 43 -5.95 16.69 6.43
CA ARG A 43 -6.05 17.86 5.54
C ARG A 43 -5.40 19.11 6.15
N ALA A 44 -5.58 19.33 7.44
CA ALA A 44 -4.99 20.49 8.12
C ALA A 44 -3.49 20.32 8.41
N ALA A 45 -3.04 19.10 8.72
CA ALA A 45 -1.66 18.83 9.10
C ALA A 45 -0.74 18.61 7.88
N GLY A 46 -1.27 18.08 6.77
CA GLY A 46 -0.51 17.71 5.57
C GLY A 46 0.49 16.55 5.79
N ARG A 47 0.54 15.98 7.00
CA ARG A 47 1.50 14.93 7.39
C ARG A 47 0.90 13.96 8.37
N ALA A 48 1.41 12.74 8.37
CA ALA A 48 1.03 11.67 9.29
C ALA A 48 2.18 10.72 9.55
N THR A 49 2.07 9.94 10.63
CA THR A 49 2.90 8.76 10.86
C THR A 49 2.06 7.51 10.63
N ILE A 50 2.53 6.62 9.76
CA ILE A 50 1.97 5.30 9.58
C ILE A 50 2.74 4.30 10.44
N SER A 51 2.04 3.35 11.06
CA SER A 51 2.69 2.29 11.83
C SER A 51 2.07 0.91 11.63
N LEU A 52 2.95 -0.10 11.57
CA LEU A 52 2.65 -1.52 11.50
C LEU A 52 3.62 -2.30 12.40
N GLY A 53 3.11 -2.86 13.50
CA GLY A 53 3.96 -3.51 14.50
C GLY A 53 4.99 -2.54 15.08
N ARG A 54 6.28 -2.84 14.89
CA ARG A 54 7.40 -1.99 15.33
C ARG A 54 7.82 -0.92 14.31
N SER A 55 7.37 -1.05 13.06
CA SER A 55 7.72 -0.11 12.00
C SER A 55 6.88 1.17 12.10
N ARG A 56 7.53 2.31 11.91
CA ARG A 56 6.90 3.64 11.85
C ARG A 56 7.54 4.44 10.71
N GLU A 57 6.72 5.13 9.95
CA GLU A 57 7.16 5.96 8.83
C GLU A 57 6.43 7.31 8.86
N GLU A 58 7.15 8.42 8.73
CA GLU A 58 6.57 9.75 8.55
C GLU A 58 6.34 10.05 7.08
N LEU A 59 5.13 10.53 6.78
CA LEU A 59 4.62 10.73 5.43
C LEU A 59 4.02 12.13 5.31
N THR A 60 4.12 12.72 4.11
CA THR A 60 3.23 13.79 3.69
C THR A 60 2.01 13.20 3.01
N ALA A 61 0.88 13.91 3.09
CA ALA A 61 -0.39 13.49 2.52
C ALA A 61 -0.95 14.58 1.62
N ILE A 62 -1.28 14.21 0.38
CA ILE A 62 -1.90 15.11 -0.60
C ILE A 62 -3.31 14.59 -0.86
N GLU A 63 -4.31 15.43 -0.64
CA GLU A 63 -5.68 15.09 -0.99
C GLU A 63 -5.86 15.18 -2.50
N LEU A 64 -6.37 14.11 -3.10
CA LEU A 64 -6.57 14.02 -4.54
C LEU A 64 -7.88 14.68 -4.95
N GLY A 65 -7.86 15.35 -6.11
CA GLY A 65 -9.09 15.82 -6.76
C GLY A 65 -9.97 14.64 -7.22
N PRO A 66 -11.25 14.87 -7.59
CA PRO A 66 -12.17 13.79 -7.93
C PRO A 66 -11.67 12.84 -9.03
N GLU A 67 -11.05 13.40 -10.08
CA GLU A 67 -10.51 12.64 -11.21
C GLU A 67 -9.29 11.80 -10.80
N GLU A 68 -8.35 12.42 -10.08
CA GLU A 68 -7.14 11.75 -9.56
C GLU A 68 -7.50 10.64 -8.56
N ALA A 69 -8.49 10.88 -7.71
CA ALA A 69 -9.00 9.91 -6.75
C ALA A 69 -9.66 8.70 -7.46
N ALA A 70 -10.41 8.93 -8.54
CA ALA A 70 -10.98 7.86 -9.35
C ALA A 70 -9.88 7.03 -10.02
N GLY A 71 -8.85 7.71 -10.54
CA GLY A 71 -7.63 7.08 -11.04
C GLY A 71 -6.93 6.25 -9.96
N PHE A 72 -6.78 6.77 -8.75
CA PHE A 72 -6.18 6.04 -7.63
C PHE A 72 -6.99 4.77 -7.28
N ILE A 73 -8.33 4.85 -7.26
CA ILE A 73 -9.16 3.66 -7.00
C ILE A 73 -8.96 2.61 -8.10
N ARG A 74 -8.97 3.04 -9.37
CA ARG A 74 -8.79 2.16 -10.53
C ARG A 74 -7.41 1.52 -10.59
N ASP A 75 -6.36 2.31 -10.33
CA ASP A 75 -4.98 1.94 -10.62
C ASP A 75 -4.24 1.40 -9.38
N VAL A 76 -4.74 1.68 -8.17
CA VAL A 76 -4.09 1.26 -6.92
C VAL A 76 -4.98 0.35 -6.09
N LEU A 77 -6.18 0.81 -5.73
CA LEU A 77 -7.06 0.02 -4.86
C LEU A 77 -7.56 -1.25 -5.56
N ALA A 78 -8.04 -1.14 -6.80
CA ALA A 78 -8.65 -2.27 -7.49
C ALA A 78 -7.65 -3.41 -7.77
N PRO A 79 -6.42 -3.15 -8.26
CA PRO A 79 -5.40 -4.19 -8.41
C PRO A 79 -5.03 -4.82 -7.06
N GLN A 80 -4.81 -4.00 -6.01
CA GLN A 80 -4.54 -4.50 -4.66
C GLN A 80 -5.65 -5.43 -4.17
N ALA A 81 -6.92 -5.00 -4.28
CA ALA A 81 -8.07 -5.74 -3.81
C ALA A 81 -8.22 -7.08 -4.55
N ARG A 82 -7.93 -7.11 -5.85
CA ARG A 82 -8.02 -8.32 -6.69
C ARG A 82 -6.91 -9.33 -6.46
N ARG A 83 -5.84 -9.00 -5.70
CA ARG A 83 -4.79 -9.98 -5.34
C ARG A 83 -5.30 -11.13 -4.47
N SER A 84 -6.45 -10.97 -3.79
CA SER A 84 -7.08 -12.02 -3.00
C SER A 84 -8.60 -11.87 -2.97
N PRO A 85 -9.38 -12.98 -3.06
CA PRO A 85 -10.83 -12.93 -2.90
C PRO A 85 -11.28 -12.27 -1.60
N LEU A 86 -10.53 -12.44 -0.50
CA LEU A 86 -10.84 -11.82 0.79
C LEU A 86 -10.65 -10.29 0.75
N GLY A 87 -9.65 -9.80 0.02
CA GLY A 87 -9.39 -8.37 -0.15
C GLY A 87 -10.51 -7.69 -0.92
N ALA A 88 -10.91 -8.27 -2.06
CA ALA A 88 -12.05 -7.79 -2.85
C ALA A 88 -13.34 -7.78 -2.03
N TRP A 89 -13.58 -8.83 -1.24
CA TRP A 89 -14.73 -8.88 -0.33
C TRP A 89 -14.66 -7.77 0.73
N PHE A 90 -13.51 -7.54 1.38
CA PHE A 90 -13.37 -6.52 2.43
C PHE A 90 -13.66 -5.12 1.89
N VAL A 91 -13.08 -4.75 0.75
CA VAL A 91 -13.26 -3.42 0.14
C VAL A 91 -14.73 -3.18 -0.22
N ARG A 92 -15.42 -4.20 -0.73
CA ARG A 92 -16.84 -4.10 -1.08
C ARG A 92 -17.75 -4.11 0.15
N ALA A 93 -17.52 -5.01 1.11
CA ALA A 93 -18.44 -5.27 2.22
C ALA A 93 -18.22 -4.33 3.42
N VAL A 94 -16.97 -3.96 3.70
CA VAL A 94 -16.59 -3.14 4.87
C VAL A 94 -16.39 -1.70 4.46
N ASP A 95 -15.52 -1.45 3.47
CA ASP A 95 -15.23 -0.09 3.03
C ASP A 95 -16.35 0.47 2.14
N LYS A 96 -17.26 -0.39 1.66
CA LYS A 96 -18.38 -0.02 0.78
C LYS A 96 -17.92 0.78 -0.45
N ILE A 97 -16.75 0.40 -0.97
CA ILE A 97 -16.16 1.01 -2.17
C ILE A 97 -16.42 0.04 -3.33
N ASP A 98 -17.07 0.54 -4.38
CA ASP A 98 -17.25 -0.19 -5.62
C ASP A 98 -16.04 0.05 -6.53
N ILE A 99 -15.09 -0.88 -6.50
CA ILE A 99 -13.86 -0.81 -7.30
C ILE A 99 -14.11 -0.97 -8.82
N ASP A 100 -15.28 -1.45 -9.22
CA ASP A 100 -15.66 -1.62 -10.62
C ASP A 100 -16.31 -0.34 -11.20
N ARG A 101 -16.62 0.66 -10.34
CA ARG A 101 -17.15 1.98 -10.72
C ARG A 101 -16.42 3.11 -9.97
N PRO A 102 -15.16 3.41 -10.35
CA PRO A 102 -14.30 4.32 -9.60
C PRO A 102 -14.87 5.72 -9.44
N GLU A 103 -15.55 6.28 -10.44
CA GLU A 103 -16.08 7.64 -10.37
C GLU A 103 -17.18 7.77 -9.30
N GLN A 104 -18.03 6.74 -9.19
CA GLN A 104 -19.07 6.67 -8.16
C GLN A 104 -18.45 6.42 -6.78
N ALA A 105 -17.38 5.64 -6.73
CA ALA A 105 -16.69 5.32 -5.50
C ALA A 105 -16.08 6.54 -4.80
N VAL A 106 -15.59 7.54 -5.55
CA VAL A 106 -15.00 8.76 -4.97
C VAL A 106 -16.03 9.68 -4.30
N THR A 107 -17.30 9.64 -4.72
CA THR A 107 -18.31 10.57 -4.22
C THR A 107 -18.46 10.44 -2.70
N GLY A 108 -18.13 11.52 -1.98
CA GLY A 108 -18.18 11.56 -0.51
C GLY A 108 -17.08 10.78 0.20
N ARG A 109 -16.03 10.32 -0.52
CA ARG A 109 -14.91 9.55 0.04
C ARG A 109 -13.57 10.22 -0.28
N PRO A 110 -13.07 11.10 0.62
CA PRO A 110 -11.75 11.69 0.48
C PRO A 110 -10.64 10.64 0.30
N VAL A 111 -9.75 10.89 -0.66
CA VAL A 111 -8.59 10.05 -0.97
C VAL A 111 -7.32 10.87 -0.77
N PHE A 112 -6.37 10.32 -0.04
CA PHE A 112 -5.07 10.93 0.19
C PHE A 112 -3.96 10.05 -0.36
N GLU A 113 -3.16 10.58 -1.28
CA GLU A 113 -1.90 9.96 -1.70
C GLU A 113 -0.80 10.30 -0.68
N LEU A 114 0.02 9.31 -0.34
CA LEU A 114 1.02 9.41 0.72
C LEU A 114 2.43 9.34 0.15
N HIS A 115 3.25 10.32 0.49
CA HIS A 115 4.63 10.39 0.02
C HIS A 115 5.60 10.28 1.20
N PRO A 116 6.74 9.58 1.05
CA PRO A 116 7.77 9.60 2.08
C PRO A 116 8.17 11.04 2.38
N LEU A 117 8.31 11.38 3.66
CA LEU A 117 8.93 12.66 4.01
C LEU A 117 10.38 12.63 3.52
N ALA A 118 10.79 13.62 2.72
CA ALA A 118 12.15 13.69 2.17
C ALA A 118 13.18 13.52 3.31
N GLY A 119 14.01 12.47 3.23
CA GLY A 119 14.98 12.08 4.25
C GLY A 119 14.60 10.87 5.12
N SER A 120 13.38 10.33 5.02
CA SER A 120 12.90 9.17 5.82
C SER A 120 13.00 7.81 5.09
N ALA A 121 13.90 7.65 4.12
CA ALA A 121 14.05 6.37 3.42
C ALA A 121 14.42 5.25 4.40
N VAL A 122 13.42 4.42 4.75
CA VAL A 122 13.64 3.12 5.39
C VAL A 122 14.01 2.15 4.26
N PRO A 123 15.13 1.41 4.36
CA PRO A 123 15.50 0.46 3.32
C PRO A 123 14.43 -0.64 3.23
N SER A 124 13.78 -0.74 2.08
CA SER A 124 12.85 -1.82 1.75
C SER A 124 13.63 -3.14 1.69
N GLY A 125 13.59 -3.92 2.77
CA GLY A 125 14.10 -5.29 2.79
C GLY A 125 13.21 -6.19 1.93
N GLY A 126 13.63 -6.44 0.70
CA GLY A 126 12.99 -7.41 -0.19
C GLY A 126 13.14 -8.83 0.34
N VAL A 127 12.03 -9.45 0.73
CA VAL A 127 11.98 -10.90 0.95
C VAL A 127 11.86 -11.56 -0.41
N HIS A 128 12.99 -12.04 -0.95
CA HIS A 128 12.98 -13.02 -2.05
C HIS A 128 12.51 -14.35 -1.49
N THR A 129 11.21 -14.63 -1.58
CA THR A 129 10.68 -16.00 -1.46
C THR A 129 10.67 -16.62 -2.86
N GLY A 130 11.63 -17.48 -3.13
CA GLY A 130 11.69 -18.30 -4.33
C GLY A 130 12.09 -19.72 -3.98
N LEU A 131 11.12 -20.53 -3.55
CA LEU A 131 11.21 -21.98 -3.60
C LEU A 131 10.46 -22.47 -4.86
N SER A 132 11.16 -23.29 -5.64
CA SER A 132 10.70 -24.40 -6.52
C SER A 132 11.53 -24.40 -7.80
N SER A 133 11.96 -25.50 -8.40
CA SER A 133 12.01 -26.93 -8.08
C SER A 133 12.51 -27.62 -9.35
N GLY A 134 13.43 -28.60 -9.25
CA GLY A 134 13.50 -29.77 -10.12
C GLY A 134 13.94 -29.61 -11.59
N GLY A 135 15.09 -30.21 -11.92
CA GLY A 135 15.50 -30.52 -13.29
C GLY A 135 16.73 -31.42 -13.33
N ARG A 136 16.53 -32.74 -13.38
CA ARG A 136 17.56 -33.78 -13.49
C ARG A 136 17.69 -34.20 -14.96
N GLN A 137 18.91 -34.36 -15.48
CA GLN A 137 19.41 -35.36 -16.47
C GLN A 137 20.78 -34.87 -17.00
N HIS A 138 21.94 -35.51 -16.79
CA HIS A 138 22.49 -36.85 -17.08
C HIS A 138 23.31 -36.92 -18.39
N LYS A 139 24.64 -37.08 -18.19
CA LYS A 139 25.71 -37.69 -19.01
C LYS A 139 26.02 -37.12 -20.41
N SER A 140 27.32 -36.84 -20.64
CA SER A 140 28.23 -37.72 -21.41
C SER A 140 29.69 -37.22 -21.33
N GLY A 141 30.62 -38.11 -20.90
CA GLY A 141 32.05 -38.04 -21.27
C GLY A 141 32.26 -38.63 -22.67
N PRO A 142 33.49 -38.88 -23.17
CA PRO A 142 34.76 -39.24 -22.49
C PRO A 142 35.92 -38.32 -22.94
N GLY A 143 37.21 -38.43 -22.62
CA GLY A 143 38.07 -39.43 -21.99
C GLY A 143 39.50 -39.13 -22.49
N GLY A 144 40.50 -39.29 -21.63
CA GLY A 144 41.92 -39.04 -21.91
C GLY A 144 42.59 -38.45 -20.67
N LEU A 145 43.78 -38.81 -20.24
CA LEU A 145 44.80 -39.73 -20.71
C LEU A 145 45.72 -39.87 -19.49
N THR A 146 45.98 -41.07 -18.98
CA THR A 146 47.13 -41.30 -18.10
C THR A 146 47.92 -42.51 -18.60
N ARG A 147 49.23 -42.32 -18.57
CA ARG A 147 50.26 -43.09 -19.27
C ARG A 147 51.22 -43.61 -18.21
N SER A 148 51.80 -44.79 -18.48
CA SER A 148 53.05 -45.32 -17.90
C SER A 148 52.94 -45.80 -16.45
N THR A 149 53.49 -46.93 -16.02
CA THR A 149 54.48 -47.89 -16.58
C THR A 149 54.34 -49.19 -15.80
#